data_AF-A0A162H2H6-F1
#
_entry.id   AF-A0A162H2H6-F1
#
_cell.length_a   1.000
_cell.length_b   1.000
_cell.length_c   1.000
_cell.angle_alpha   90.00
_cell.angle_beta   90.00
_cell.angle_gamma   90.00
#
_symmetry.space_group_name_H-M   'P 1'
#
loop_
_entity.id
_entity.type
_entity.pdbx_description
1 polymer ?
#
loop_
_entity_poly.entity_id
_entity_poly.type
_entity_poly.pdbx_seq_one_letter_code
_entity_poly.pdbx_strand_id
1 'polypeptide(L)'
;MLANKLWEVGFCQLSAFAEREGHARPLQSFRTDDGYALGHWVMNQRCNKERLASERVERLEALPGWAWSASEFAWQEGLSHLGAYVEREGHARPCQTFRADDGYALGQWVSNQRRARDSLAPERVAQLEAFPGWAWSASEFAWQEGLFHLGAYVEREGHARPLQTFRTDDGYALGQWVSKQRRARHSLAPERVERLEALPGWVWDIRALSDWTEETIRALVDELGITSRGQLKREHSGAYHAARTRYPGLLGDLLPVKVRTPSKWTGETIRALIDEQGITSRGQLQREHFGAYHAARTRYPDLLDKLLPLKKAVNTPAI
;
A
#
# COMPACT_ATOMS: atom_id res chain seq x y z
N MET A 1 0.51 -1.78 68.56
CA MET A 1 1.22 -0.48 68.59
C MET A 1 2.68 -0.54 68.11
N LEU A 2 3.53 -1.45 68.62
CA LEU A 2 4.95 -1.54 68.18
C LEU A 2 5.13 -1.86 66.69
N ALA A 3 4.39 -2.83 66.14
CA ALA A 3 4.49 -3.25 64.74
C ALA A 3 4.08 -2.15 63.74
N ASN A 4 3.26 -1.18 64.16
CA ASN A 4 2.92 -0.04 63.31
C ASN A 4 4.08 0.98 63.28
N LYS A 5 4.63 1.32 64.45
CA LYS A 5 5.80 2.21 64.55
C LYS A 5 7.01 1.71 63.77
N LEU A 6 7.29 0.40 63.79
CA LEU A 6 8.40 -0.18 63.04
C LEU A 6 8.21 -0.14 61.52
N TRP A 7 6.96 -0.26 61.05
CA TRP A 7 6.65 -0.14 59.63
C TRP A 7 6.79 1.30 59.16
N GLU A 8 6.29 2.27 59.94
CA GLU A 8 6.45 3.70 59.65
C GLU A 8 7.92 4.12 59.52
N VAL A 9 8.80 3.63 60.41
CA VAL A 9 10.24 3.91 60.30
C VAL A 9 10.80 3.40 58.97
N GLY A 10 10.49 2.16 58.60
CA GLY A 10 10.96 1.60 57.33
C GLY A 10 10.41 2.35 56.10
N PHE A 11 9.14 2.75 56.15
CA PHE A 11 8.52 3.54 55.10
C PHE A 11 9.18 4.91 54.95
N CYS A 12 9.45 5.63 56.06
CA CYS A 12 10.16 6.91 56.01
C CYS A 12 11.57 6.76 55.43
N GLN A 13 12.31 5.72 55.82
CA GLN A 13 13.64 5.44 55.27
C GLN A 13 13.60 5.15 53.76
N LEU A 14 12.60 4.40 53.29
CA LEU A 14 12.42 4.14 51.86
C LEU A 14 12.00 5.41 51.11
N SER A 15 11.15 6.24 51.70
CA SER A 15 10.70 7.50 51.09
C SER A 15 11.89 8.44 50.88
N ALA A 16 12.72 8.63 51.91
CA ALA A 16 13.94 9.42 51.81
C ALA A 16 14.94 8.85 50.78
N PHE A 17 15.08 7.52 50.72
CA PHE A 17 15.89 6.87 49.69
C PHE A 17 15.33 7.16 48.28
N ALA A 18 14.02 7.02 48.09
CA ALA A 18 13.38 7.23 46.79
C ALA A 18 13.45 8.69 46.33
N GLU A 19 13.34 9.65 47.24
CA GLU A 19 13.54 11.08 46.94
C GLU A 19 14.99 11.37 46.51
N ARG A 20 15.97 10.75 47.16
CA ARG A 20 17.39 10.96 46.86
C ARG A 20 17.85 10.29 45.57
N GLU A 21 17.48 9.03 45.38
CA GLU A 21 17.95 8.21 44.26
C GLU A 21 16.99 8.26 43.05
N GLY A 22 15.82 8.90 43.20
CA GLY A 22 14.75 8.90 42.20
C GLY A 22 14.02 7.56 42.06
N HIS A 23 14.30 6.58 42.93
CA HIS A 23 13.66 5.27 42.89
C HIS A 23 13.62 4.54 44.24
N ALA A 24 12.58 3.74 44.49
CA ALA A 24 12.43 2.91 45.69
C ALA A 24 13.05 1.50 45.52
N ARG A 25 14.34 1.43 45.12
CA ARG A 25 15.06 0.17 44.81
C ARG A 25 16.44 0.05 45.48
N PRO A 26 16.50 0.05 46.81
CA PRO A 26 17.75 -0.28 47.49
C PRO A 26 18.21 -1.70 47.13
N LEU A 27 19.52 -1.91 46.96
CA LEU A 27 20.09 -3.26 46.84
C LEU A 27 19.68 -4.10 48.05
N GLN A 28 19.55 -5.42 47.90
CA GLN A 28 19.15 -6.29 49.02
C GLN A 28 20.06 -6.13 50.26
N SER A 29 21.36 -5.92 50.02
CA SER A 29 22.38 -5.68 51.06
C SER A 29 22.44 -4.23 51.55
N PHE A 30 21.70 -3.30 50.94
CA PHE A 30 21.78 -1.88 51.24
C PHE A 30 21.34 -1.59 52.67
N ARG A 31 22.14 -0.74 53.33
CA ARG A 31 21.88 -0.18 54.65
C ARG A 31 21.97 1.33 54.54
N THR A 32 21.09 2.02 55.26
CA THR A 32 21.20 3.47 55.49
C THR A 32 22.38 3.79 56.39
N ASP A 33 22.75 5.07 56.47
CA ASP A 33 23.92 5.53 57.24
C ASP A 33 23.80 5.22 58.75
N ASP A 34 22.57 5.16 59.28
CA ASP A 34 22.25 4.73 60.66
C ASP A 34 22.18 3.20 60.84
N GLY A 35 22.53 2.43 59.80
CA GLY A 35 22.63 0.98 59.82
C GLY A 35 21.31 0.22 59.57
N TYR A 36 20.20 0.92 59.30
CA TYR A 36 18.91 0.29 59.01
C TYR A 36 19.00 -0.56 57.74
N ALA A 37 18.62 -1.84 57.83
CA ALA A 37 18.68 -2.80 56.74
C ALA A 37 17.54 -2.60 55.72
N LEU A 38 17.54 -1.43 55.06
CA LEU A 38 16.46 -1.00 54.19
C LEU A 38 16.24 -1.96 53.01
N GLY A 39 17.30 -2.50 52.40
CA GLY A 39 17.21 -3.49 51.34
C GLY A 39 16.43 -4.75 51.75
N HIS A 40 16.71 -5.25 52.95
CA HIS A 40 16.03 -6.41 53.51
C HIS A 40 14.58 -6.08 53.90
N TRP A 41 14.33 -4.89 54.43
CA TRP A 41 12.98 -4.44 54.75
C TRP A 41 12.09 -4.35 53.51
N VAL A 42 12.60 -3.78 52.41
CA VAL A 42 11.92 -3.71 51.10
C VAL A 42 11.62 -5.10 50.57
N MET A 43 12.60 -6.01 50.59
CA MET A 43 12.40 -7.40 50.18
C MET A 43 11.26 -8.06 50.98
N ASN A 44 11.22 -7.83 52.29
CA ASN A 44 10.17 -8.37 53.14
C ASN A 44 8.77 -7.81 52.79
N GLN A 45 8.67 -6.52 52.41
CA GLN A 45 7.40 -5.96 51.94
C GLN A 45 6.96 -6.65 50.65
N ARG A 46 7.89 -6.82 49.69
CA ARG A 46 7.59 -7.45 48.39
C ARG A 46 7.14 -8.91 48.54
N CYS A 47 7.82 -9.69 49.37
CA CYS A 47 7.46 -11.09 49.62
C CYS A 47 6.13 -11.27 50.37
N ASN A 48 5.65 -10.25 51.07
CA ASN A 48 4.43 -10.31 51.87
C ASN A 48 3.31 -9.40 51.34
N LYS A 49 3.31 -9.05 50.05
CA LYS A 49 2.31 -8.14 49.44
C LYS A 49 0.88 -8.47 49.87
N GLU A 50 0.48 -9.74 49.75
CA GLU A 50 -0.88 -10.22 50.05
C GLU A 50 -1.27 -10.11 51.53
N ARG A 51 -0.29 -9.96 52.42
CA ARG A 51 -0.49 -9.84 53.88
C ARG A 51 -0.41 -8.40 54.37
N LEU A 52 -0.09 -7.45 53.49
CA LEU A 52 -0.04 -6.04 53.84
C LEU A 52 -1.45 -5.47 53.91
N ALA A 53 -1.67 -4.57 54.87
CA ALA A 53 -2.88 -3.75 54.89
C ALA A 53 -2.95 -2.88 53.63
N SER A 54 -4.15 -2.66 53.09
CA SER A 54 -4.38 -1.92 51.84
C SER A 54 -3.72 -0.54 51.86
N GLU A 55 -3.81 0.19 52.97
CA GLU A 55 -3.16 1.50 53.16
C GLU A 55 -1.63 1.43 52.96
N ARG A 56 -0.99 0.34 53.39
CA ARG A 56 0.47 0.16 53.23
C ARG A 56 0.84 -0.16 51.79
N VAL A 57 0.00 -0.92 51.10
CA VAL A 57 0.15 -1.21 49.67
C VAL A 57 0.07 0.10 48.88
N GLU A 58 -0.98 0.90 49.10
CA GLU A 58 -1.18 2.19 48.44
C GLU A 58 0.00 3.15 48.69
N ARG A 59 0.46 3.26 49.94
CA ARG A 59 1.59 4.13 50.30
C ARG A 59 2.88 3.69 49.62
N LEU A 60 3.15 2.39 49.53
CA LEU A 60 4.33 1.87 48.84
C LEU A 60 4.23 2.10 47.32
N GLU A 61 3.06 1.86 46.72
CA GLU A 61 2.79 2.08 45.30
C GLU A 61 2.86 3.56 44.90
N ALA A 62 2.65 4.47 45.84
CA ALA A 62 2.84 5.91 45.63
C ALA A 62 4.31 6.36 45.58
N LEU A 63 5.27 5.52 45.97
CA LEU A 63 6.69 5.89 45.95
C LEU A 63 7.26 5.84 44.51
N PRO A 64 8.11 6.82 44.13
CA PRO A 64 8.76 6.82 42.81
C PRO A 64 9.51 5.52 42.54
N GLY A 65 9.20 4.86 41.42
CA GLY A 65 9.88 3.64 40.99
C GLY A 65 9.65 2.41 41.90
N TRP A 66 8.61 2.40 42.74
CA TRP A 66 8.22 1.20 43.47
C TRP A 66 7.67 0.14 42.51
N ALA A 67 8.09 -1.11 42.71
CA ALA A 67 7.59 -2.27 41.98
C ALA A 67 7.59 -3.48 42.92
N TRP A 68 6.59 -4.34 42.77
CA TRP A 68 6.42 -5.53 43.60
C TRP A 68 7.36 -6.67 43.21
N SER A 69 7.81 -6.70 41.95
CA SER A 69 8.73 -7.71 41.43
C SER A 69 9.82 -7.08 40.57
N ALA A 70 10.94 -7.79 40.42
CA ALA A 70 12.01 -7.40 39.49
C ALA A 70 11.51 -7.39 38.03
N SER A 71 10.54 -8.25 37.68
CA SER A 71 9.94 -8.29 36.35
C SER A 71 9.03 -7.09 36.06
N GLU A 72 8.30 -6.61 37.06
CA GLU A 72 7.51 -5.38 36.93
C GLU A 72 8.43 -4.17 36.88
N PHE A 73 9.51 -4.19 37.66
CA PHE A 73 10.51 -3.15 37.61
C PHE A 73 11.16 -3.02 36.21
N ALA A 74 11.70 -4.12 35.68
CA ALA A 74 12.34 -4.13 34.36
C ALA A 74 11.37 -3.74 33.23
N TRP A 75 10.07 -3.98 33.43
CA TRP A 75 9.01 -3.53 32.54
C TRP A 75 8.83 -2.01 32.60
N GLN A 76 8.67 -1.44 33.79
CA GLN A 76 8.52 0.01 33.98
C GLN A 76 9.75 0.80 33.54
N GLU A 77 10.96 0.27 33.77
CA GLU A 77 12.21 0.86 33.28
C GLU A 77 12.23 0.91 31.75
N GLY A 78 11.88 -0.19 31.08
CA GLY A 78 11.81 -0.23 29.63
C GLY A 78 10.75 0.71 29.04
N LEU A 79 9.58 0.83 29.69
CA LEU A 79 8.55 1.80 29.32
C LEU A 79 9.04 3.25 29.47
N SER A 80 9.75 3.56 30.56
CA SER A 80 10.33 4.88 30.80
C SER A 80 11.33 5.25 29.70
N HIS A 81 12.26 4.35 29.36
CA HIS A 81 13.21 4.56 28.27
C HIS A 81 12.52 4.68 26.91
N LEU A 82 11.48 3.89 26.66
CA LEU A 82 10.70 4.01 25.42
C LEU A 82 9.99 5.37 25.34
N GLY A 83 9.43 5.85 26.46
CA GLY A 83 8.80 7.16 26.54
C GLY A 83 9.78 8.29 26.24
N ALA A 84 10.95 8.29 26.88
CA ALA A 84 12.00 9.26 26.62
C ALA A 84 12.47 9.23 25.15
N TYR A 85 12.58 8.04 24.57
CA TYR A 85 12.91 7.88 23.15
C TYR A 85 11.82 8.46 22.24
N VAL A 86 10.55 8.20 22.54
CA VAL A 86 9.41 8.71 21.78
C VAL A 86 9.32 10.23 21.88
N GLU A 87 9.58 10.81 23.04
CA GLU A 87 9.59 12.27 23.22
C GLU A 87 10.67 12.94 22.36
N ARG A 88 11.84 12.30 22.25
CA ARG A 88 12.96 12.81 21.45
C ARG A 88 12.80 12.61 19.94
N GLU A 89 12.36 11.43 19.52
CA GLU A 89 12.34 11.02 18.11
C GLU A 89 10.94 11.10 17.48
N GLY A 90 9.90 11.35 18.28
CA GLY A 90 8.50 11.38 17.86
C GLY A 90 7.89 10.00 17.56
N HIS A 91 8.60 8.89 17.84
CA HIS A 91 8.11 7.55 17.51
C HIS A 91 8.71 6.42 18.37
N ALA A 92 8.00 5.30 18.50
CA ALA A 92 8.41 4.12 19.29
C ALA A 92 9.23 3.09 18.51
N ARG A 93 10.25 3.55 17.77
CA ARG A 93 11.02 2.74 16.80
C ARG A 93 12.55 2.76 17.01
N PRO A 94 13.05 2.50 18.22
CA PRO A 94 14.49 2.36 18.41
C PRO A 94 15.03 1.24 17.51
N CYS A 95 16.16 1.49 16.83
CA CYS A 95 16.85 0.42 16.10
C CYS A 95 17.29 -0.67 17.09
N GLN A 96 17.44 -1.92 16.64
CA GLN A 96 17.71 -3.05 17.56
C GLN A 96 18.98 -2.83 18.41
N THR A 97 19.97 -2.15 17.86
CA THR A 97 21.25 -1.86 18.52
C THR A 97 21.23 -0.56 19.35
N PHE A 98 20.12 0.17 19.37
CA PHE A 98 19.99 1.43 20.09
C PHE A 98 20.18 1.22 21.60
N ARG A 99 20.98 2.12 22.19
CA ARG A 99 21.16 2.26 23.63
C ARG A 99 20.75 3.66 24.06
N ALA A 100 20.06 3.77 25.18
CA ALA A 100 19.83 5.04 25.83
C ALA A 100 21.15 5.62 26.38
N ASP A 101 21.12 6.87 26.79
CA ASP A 101 22.32 7.62 27.18
C ASP A 101 23.02 7.02 28.42
N ASP A 102 22.28 6.31 29.27
CA ASP A 102 22.77 5.55 30.42
C ASP A 102 23.24 4.12 30.07
N GLY A 103 23.23 3.77 28.79
CA GLY A 103 23.62 2.46 28.28
C GLY A 103 22.50 1.43 28.22
N TYR A 104 21.26 1.74 28.65
CA TYR A 104 20.13 0.81 28.62
C TYR A 104 19.85 0.34 27.19
N ALA A 105 19.79 -0.98 26.97
CA ALA A 105 19.64 -1.59 25.65
C ALA A 105 18.18 -1.55 25.15
N LEU A 106 17.63 -0.34 25.00
CA LEU A 106 16.22 -0.12 24.64
C LEU A 106 15.83 -0.80 23.32
N GLY A 107 16.70 -0.77 22.30
CA GLY A 107 16.45 -1.44 21.02
C GLY A 107 16.21 -2.94 21.17
N GLN A 108 17.01 -3.58 22.03
CA GLN A 108 16.87 -5.00 22.33
C GLN A 108 15.62 -5.27 23.17
N TRP A 109 15.32 -4.41 24.15
CA TRP A 109 14.12 -4.53 24.98
C TRP A 109 12.84 -4.45 24.13
N VAL A 110 12.71 -3.44 23.25
CA VAL A 110 11.57 -3.31 22.32
C VAL A 110 11.47 -4.54 21.40
N SER A 111 12.60 -5.00 20.87
CA SER A 111 12.63 -6.21 20.02
C SER A 111 12.15 -7.45 20.76
N ASN A 112 12.49 -7.59 22.04
CA ASN A 112 12.00 -8.67 22.88
C ASN A 112 10.49 -8.59 23.10
N GLN A 113 9.94 -7.40 23.35
CA GLN A 113 8.49 -7.23 23.53
C GLN A 113 7.72 -7.60 22.28
N ARG A 114 8.19 -7.17 21.09
CA ARG A 114 7.58 -7.52 19.81
C ARG A 114 7.57 -9.03 19.56
N ARG A 115 8.66 -9.74 19.92
CA ARG A 115 8.73 -11.20 19.84
C ARG A 115 7.82 -11.90 20.85
N ALA A 116 7.62 -11.29 22.02
CA ALA A 116 6.81 -11.83 23.10
C ALA A 116 5.31 -11.47 23.01
N ARG A 117 4.86 -10.80 21.94
CA ARG A 117 3.48 -10.29 21.76
C ARG A 117 2.40 -11.24 22.29
N ASP A 118 2.40 -12.48 21.82
CA ASP A 118 1.35 -13.47 22.13
C ASP A 118 1.40 -13.99 23.58
N SER A 119 2.48 -13.69 24.30
CA SER A 119 2.69 -14.05 25.71
C SER A 119 2.62 -12.85 26.66
N LEU A 120 2.40 -11.64 26.14
CA LEU A 120 2.24 -10.44 26.97
C LEU A 120 0.83 -10.39 27.55
N ALA A 121 0.73 -9.94 28.81
CA ALA A 121 -0.54 -9.61 29.42
C ALA A 121 -1.25 -8.49 28.62
N PRO A 122 -2.60 -8.51 28.50
CA PRO A 122 -3.35 -7.49 27.75
C PRO A 122 -3.03 -6.05 28.17
N GLU A 123 -2.80 -5.81 29.45
CA GLU A 123 -2.46 -4.50 30.00
C GLU A 123 -1.10 -4.01 29.47
N ARG A 124 -0.15 -4.92 29.32
CA ARG A 124 1.19 -4.64 28.78
C ARG A 124 1.14 -4.36 27.28
N VAL A 125 0.28 -5.06 26.55
CA VAL A 125 0.00 -4.77 25.13
C VAL A 125 -0.56 -3.36 24.99
N ALA A 126 -1.59 -3.00 25.77
CA ALA A 126 -2.20 -1.69 25.74
C ALA A 126 -1.21 -0.55 26.07
N GLN A 127 -0.33 -0.75 27.05
CA GLN A 127 0.71 0.22 27.40
C GLN A 127 1.69 0.48 26.24
N LEU A 128 2.07 -0.56 25.49
CA LEU A 128 2.96 -0.40 24.34
C LEU A 128 2.26 0.24 23.15
N GLU A 129 1.01 -0.17 22.86
CA GLU A 129 0.21 0.38 21.76
C GLU A 129 -0.19 1.85 21.97
N ALA A 130 -0.15 2.34 23.21
CA ALA A 130 -0.36 3.75 23.52
C ALA A 130 0.76 4.67 23.00
N PHE A 131 1.96 4.15 22.71
CA PHE A 131 3.04 4.98 22.18
C PHE A 131 2.86 5.30 20.68
N PRO A 132 3.00 6.57 20.28
CA PRO A 132 3.01 6.97 18.88
C PRO A 132 4.00 6.16 18.04
N GLY A 133 3.50 5.58 16.94
CA GLY A 133 4.32 4.79 16.01
C GLY A 133 4.77 3.43 16.55
N TRP A 134 4.14 2.91 17.60
CA TRP A 134 4.29 1.50 17.98
C TRP A 134 3.71 0.58 16.89
N ALA A 135 4.45 -0.48 16.58
CA ALA A 135 4.05 -1.51 15.62
C ALA A 135 4.62 -2.86 16.07
N TRP A 136 3.82 -3.92 15.93
CA TRP A 136 4.21 -5.26 16.38
C TRP A 136 5.10 -5.98 15.37
N SER A 137 5.05 -5.58 14.10
CA SER A 137 5.82 -6.22 13.03
C SER A 137 6.47 -5.20 12.10
N ALA A 138 7.58 -5.59 11.47
CA ALA A 138 8.25 -4.77 10.45
C ALA A 138 7.33 -4.47 9.25
N SER A 139 6.39 -5.36 8.93
CA SER A 139 5.43 -5.18 7.84
C SER A 139 4.32 -4.19 8.21
N GLU A 140 3.86 -4.20 9.45
CA GLU A 140 2.97 -3.17 10.00
C GLU A 140 3.67 -1.82 10.06
N PHE A 141 4.91 -1.81 10.53
CA PHE A 141 5.75 -0.62 10.59
C PHE A 141 5.92 0.04 9.22
N ALA A 142 6.41 -0.71 8.23
CA ALA A 142 6.61 -0.20 6.87
C ALA A 142 5.31 0.27 6.21
N TRP A 143 4.17 -0.28 6.63
CA TRP A 143 2.87 0.17 6.17
C TRP A 143 2.45 1.49 6.84
N GLN A 144 2.61 1.61 8.16
CA GLN A 144 2.35 2.86 8.89
C GLN A 144 3.25 4.00 8.40
N GLU A 145 4.52 3.75 8.13
CA GLU A 145 5.47 4.73 7.58
C GLU A 145 5.01 5.24 6.21
N GLY A 146 4.62 4.35 5.30
CA GLY A 146 4.11 4.77 4.00
C GLY A 146 2.79 5.56 4.09
N LEU A 147 1.93 5.23 5.05
CA LEU A 147 0.71 5.99 5.33
C LEU A 147 1.05 7.38 5.88
N PHE A 148 2.04 7.50 6.77
CA PHE A 148 2.51 8.79 7.29
C PHE A 148 3.02 9.69 6.16
N HIS A 149 3.90 9.17 5.29
CA HIS A 149 4.37 9.92 4.12
C HIS A 149 3.24 10.30 3.16
N LEU A 150 2.23 9.43 3.00
CA LEU A 150 1.06 9.76 2.20
C LEU A 150 0.25 10.88 2.84
N GLY A 151 0.04 10.86 4.16
CA GLY A 151 -0.63 11.93 4.91
C GLY A 151 0.05 13.28 4.69
N ALA A 152 1.38 13.34 4.90
CA ALA A 152 2.16 14.56 4.64
C ALA A 152 2.06 15.03 3.18
N TYR A 153 2.05 14.11 2.22
CA TYR A 153 1.81 14.44 0.81
C TYR A 153 0.41 15.04 0.59
N VAL A 154 -0.63 14.49 1.23
CA VAL A 154 -1.99 15.03 1.14
C VAL A 154 -2.09 16.43 1.74
N GLU A 155 -1.45 16.68 2.88
CA GLU A 155 -1.42 18.01 3.48
C GLU A 155 -0.78 19.05 2.55
N ARG A 156 0.27 18.66 1.81
CA ARG A 156 0.99 19.54 0.90
C ARG A 156 0.29 19.76 -0.45
N GLU A 157 -0.24 18.70 -1.04
CA GLU A 157 -0.75 18.69 -2.43
C GLU A 157 -2.28 18.68 -2.51
N GLY A 158 -2.97 18.48 -1.39
CA GLY A 158 -4.43 18.40 -1.28
C GLY A 158 -5.04 17.10 -1.80
N HIS A 159 -4.24 16.11 -2.21
CA HIS A 159 -4.76 14.84 -2.73
C HIS A 159 -3.83 13.63 -2.52
N ALA A 160 -4.37 12.43 -2.37
CA ALA A 160 -3.60 11.18 -2.20
C ALA A 160 -3.22 10.50 -3.54
N ARG A 161 -2.69 11.27 -4.49
CA ARG A 161 -2.38 10.80 -5.87
C ARG A 161 -0.95 11.13 -6.31
N PRO A 162 0.08 10.72 -5.56
CA PRO A 162 1.46 10.90 -5.99
C PRO A 162 1.71 10.14 -7.31
N LEU A 163 2.56 10.72 -8.17
CA LEU A 163 3.08 10.04 -9.36
C LEU A 163 3.83 8.76 -8.95
N GLN A 164 3.83 7.73 -9.78
CA GLN A 164 4.50 6.46 -9.46
C GLN A 164 6.01 6.62 -9.15
N THR A 165 6.66 7.59 -9.79
CA THR A 165 8.07 7.92 -9.62
C THR A 165 8.35 8.86 -8.45
N PHE A 166 7.32 9.39 -7.80
CA PHE A 166 7.45 10.37 -6.72
C PHE A 166 8.20 9.77 -5.52
N ARG A 167 9.16 10.56 -5.02
CA ARG A 167 9.88 10.34 -3.78
C ARG A 167 9.70 11.55 -2.87
N THR A 168 9.61 11.31 -1.57
CA THR A 168 9.66 12.36 -0.55
C THR A 168 11.08 12.92 -0.43
N ASP A 169 11.21 14.03 0.30
CA ASP A 169 12.48 14.75 0.45
C ASP A 169 13.55 13.92 1.19
N ASP A 170 13.13 13.00 2.07
CA ASP A 170 13.97 12.01 2.74
C ASP A 170 14.21 10.73 1.90
N GLY A 171 13.75 10.71 0.65
CA GLY A 171 14.02 9.65 -0.32
C GLY A 171 13.03 8.48 -0.31
N TYR A 172 12.01 8.49 0.54
CA TYR A 172 10.98 7.44 0.58
C TYR A 172 10.23 7.33 -0.75
N ALA A 173 10.14 6.11 -1.31
CA ALA A 173 9.52 5.84 -2.61
C ALA A 173 7.98 5.82 -2.53
N LEU A 174 7.37 6.92 -2.11
CA LEU A 174 5.94 7.03 -1.82
C LEU A 174 5.07 6.66 -3.03
N GLY A 175 5.42 7.08 -4.24
CA GLY A 175 4.68 6.74 -5.46
C GLY A 175 4.59 5.23 -5.72
N GLN A 176 5.68 4.51 -5.44
CA GLN A 176 5.72 3.05 -5.57
C GLN A 176 4.92 2.37 -4.46
N TRP A 177 5.03 2.88 -3.22
CA TRP A 177 4.26 2.37 -2.08
C TRP A 177 2.76 2.50 -2.32
N VAL A 178 2.27 3.66 -2.75
CA VAL A 178 0.85 3.89 -3.10
C VAL A 178 0.40 2.95 -4.21
N SER A 179 1.21 2.80 -5.26
CA SER A 179 0.91 1.88 -6.37
C SER A 179 0.83 0.42 -5.91
N LYS A 180 1.62 0.02 -4.91
CA LYS A 180 1.54 -1.30 -4.27
C LYS A 180 0.22 -1.45 -3.52
N GLN A 181 -0.20 -0.45 -2.74
CA GLN A 181 -1.48 -0.51 -2.01
C GLN A 181 -2.67 -0.65 -2.97
N ARG A 182 -2.70 0.14 -4.05
CA ARG A 182 -3.76 0.07 -5.07
C ARG A 182 -3.88 -1.31 -5.71
N ARG A 183 -2.75 -1.94 -6.06
CA ARG A 183 -2.73 -3.31 -6.61
C ARG A 183 -3.15 -4.37 -5.59
N ALA A 184 -2.84 -4.14 -4.32
CA ALA A 184 -3.13 -5.05 -3.23
C ALA A 184 -4.54 -4.88 -2.64
N ARG A 185 -5.43 -4.05 -3.23
CA ARG A 185 -6.76 -3.70 -2.70
C ARG A 185 -7.51 -4.87 -2.06
N HIS A 186 -7.61 -5.99 -2.76
CA HIS A 186 -8.39 -7.16 -2.31
C HIS A 186 -7.68 -8.04 -1.27
N SER A 187 -6.41 -7.76 -0.98
CA SER A 187 -5.58 -8.48 -0.01
C SER A 187 -5.18 -7.61 1.19
N LEU A 188 -5.63 -6.34 1.23
CA LEU A 188 -5.41 -5.47 2.37
C LEU A 188 -6.40 -5.82 3.49
N ALA A 189 -5.92 -5.72 4.73
CA ALA A 189 -6.79 -5.80 5.91
C ALA A 189 -7.84 -4.67 5.86
N PRO A 190 -9.08 -4.91 6.32
CA PRO A 190 -10.15 -3.91 6.27
C PRO A 190 -9.77 -2.56 6.87
N GLU A 191 -9.05 -2.55 7.99
CA GLU A 191 -8.61 -1.32 8.67
C GLU A 191 -7.64 -0.50 7.81
N ARG A 192 -6.83 -1.18 6.99
CA ARG A 192 -5.90 -0.52 6.05
C ARG A 192 -6.65 0.11 4.88
N VAL A 193 -7.72 -0.54 4.42
CA VAL A 193 -8.60 -0.01 3.38
C VAL A 193 -9.27 1.27 3.88
N GLU A 194 -9.89 1.22 5.07
CA GLU A 194 -10.55 2.36 5.69
C GLU A 194 -9.62 3.56 5.87
N ARG A 195 -8.41 3.33 6.42
CA ARG A 195 -7.41 4.40 6.60
C ARG A 195 -6.94 5.04 5.30
N LEU A 196 -6.87 4.28 4.21
CA LEU A 196 -6.51 4.83 2.90
C LEU A 196 -7.68 5.60 2.29
N GLU A 197 -8.90 5.08 2.39
CA GLU A 197 -10.11 5.74 1.89
C GLU A 197 -10.48 7.01 2.65
N ALA A 198 -10.06 7.13 3.92
CA ALA A 198 -10.21 8.34 4.71
C ALA A 198 -9.34 9.52 4.21
N LEU A 199 -8.32 9.27 3.38
CA LEU A 199 -7.44 10.32 2.87
C LEU A 199 -8.07 11.10 1.71
N PRO A 200 -8.09 12.45 1.77
CA PRO A 200 -8.59 13.29 0.69
C PRO A 200 -7.99 12.94 -0.69
N GLY A 201 -8.86 12.75 -1.68
CA GLY A 201 -8.46 12.44 -3.05
C GLY A 201 -7.88 11.04 -3.26
N TRP A 202 -8.01 10.13 -2.28
CA TRP A 202 -7.68 8.72 -2.49
C TRP A 202 -8.61 8.09 -3.52
N VAL A 203 -8.01 7.38 -4.47
CA VAL A 203 -8.73 6.53 -5.42
C VAL A 203 -7.98 5.22 -5.61
N TRP A 204 -8.74 4.14 -5.74
CA TRP A 204 -8.20 2.81 -6.02
C TRP A 204 -7.72 2.69 -7.47
N ASP A 205 -8.44 3.30 -8.41
CA ASP A 205 -8.06 3.35 -9.82
C ASP A 205 -7.94 4.79 -10.31
N ILE A 206 -6.70 5.25 -10.49
CA ILE A 206 -6.41 6.58 -11.06
C ILE A 206 -6.94 6.69 -12.49
N ARG A 207 -7.03 5.56 -13.22
CA ARG A 207 -7.51 5.57 -14.61
C ARG A 207 -8.97 6.00 -14.65
N ALA A 208 -9.79 5.55 -13.71
CA ALA A 208 -11.19 5.92 -13.62
C ALA A 208 -11.44 7.43 -13.45
N LEU A 209 -10.43 8.21 -13.04
CA LEU A 209 -10.50 9.68 -12.95
C LEU A 209 -10.23 10.43 -14.26
N SER A 210 -9.93 9.73 -15.37
CA SER A 210 -9.70 10.40 -16.66
C SER A 210 -11.02 10.89 -17.26
N ASP A 211 -11.01 12.10 -17.83
CA ASP A 211 -12.15 12.73 -18.55
C ASP A 211 -12.66 11.94 -19.77
N TRP A 212 -12.00 10.83 -20.12
CA TRP A 212 -12.35 9.95 -21.24
C TRP A 212 -13.32 8.85 -20.80
N THR A 213 -14.59 9.23 -20.64
CA THR A 213 -15.74 8.32 -20.62
C THR A 213 -16.08 7.83 -22.03
N GLU A 214 -16.96 6.84 -22.17
CA GLU A 214 -17.42 6.40 -23.49
C GLU A 214 -18.08 7.57 -24.26
N GLU A 215 -18.92 8.35 -23.57
CA GLU A 215 -19.68 9.46 -24.14
C GLU A 215 -18.78 10.60 -24.60
N THR A 216 -17.77 10.96 -23.81
CA THR A 216 -16.80 12.02 -24.16
C THR A 216 -15.86 11.59 -25.30
N ILE A 217 -15.54 10.30 -25.40
CA ILE A 217 -14.81 9.75 -26.55
C ILE A 217 -15.67 9.80 -27.82
N ARG A 218 -16.96 9.42 -27.72
CA ARG A 218 -17.92 9.49 -28.84
C ARG A 218 -18.09 10.93 -29.31
N ALA A 219 -18.39 11.85 -28.39
CA ALA A 219 -18.53 13.28 -28.68
C ALA A 219 -17.27 13.85 -29.35
N LEU A 220 -16.07 13.51 -28.86
CA LEU A 220 -14.83 13.95 -29.49
C LEU A 220 -14.68 13.44 -30.93
N VAL A 221 -14.97 12.16 -31.17
CA VAL A 221 -14.85 11.57 -32.52
C VAL A 221 -15.81 12.26 -33.50
N ASP A 222 -17.04 12.56 -33.05
CA ASP A 222 -18.06 13.23 -33.85
C ASP A 222 -17.75 14.72 -34.08
N GLU A 223 -17.44 15.48 -33.02
CA GLU A 223 -17.18 16.92 -33.08
C GLU A 223 -15.92 17.27 -33.88
N LEU A 224 -14.86 16.46 -33.76
CA LEU A 224 -13.59 16.67 -34.44
C LEU A 224 -13.49 15.89 -35.76
N GLY A 225 -14.54 15.17 -36.15
CA GLY A 225 -14.60 14.42 -37.41
C GLY A 225 -13.45 13.41 -37.56
N ILE A 226 -13.11 12.68 -36.50
CA ILE A 226 -12.01 11.72 -36.51
C ILE A 226 -12.40 10.51 -37.37
N THR A 227 -11.61 10.21 -38.40
CA THR A 227 -11.98 9.19 -39.41
C THR A 227 -11.21 7.87 -39.29
N SER A 228 -10.19 7.82 -38.43
CA SER A 228 -9.39 6.60 -38.25
C SER A 228 -8.82 6.45 -36.85
N ARG A 229 -8.61 5.19 -36.43
CA ARG A 229 -7.92 4.85 -35.17
C ARG A 229 -6.51 5.46 -35.08
N GLY A 230 -5.83 5.58 -36.22
CA GLY A 230 -4.51 6.20 -36.31
C GLY A 230 -4.54 7.71 -36.05
N GLN A 231 -5.55 8.40 -36.58
CA GLN A 231 -5.81 9.81 -36.31
C GLN A 231 -6.12 10.04 -34.82
N LEU A 232 -7.07 9.28 -34.27
CA LEU A 232 -7.42 9.34 -32.84
C LEU A 232 -6.20 9.13 -31.93
N LYS A 233 -5.34 8.16 -32.27
CA LYS A 233 -4.12 7.87 -31.48
C LYS A 233 -3.10 9.00 -31.51
N ARG A 234 -2.91 9.69 -32.64
CA ARG A 234 -1.91 10.76 -32.78
C ARG A 234 -2.38 12.05 -32.12
N GLU A 235 -3.64 12.41 -32.35
CA GLU A 235 -4.19 13.72 -31.96
C GLU A 235 -4.77 13.67 -30.53
N HIS A 236 -5.33 12.52 -30.12
CA HIS A 236 -5.96 12.34 -28.81
C HIS A 236 -5.61 10.97 -28.20
N SER A 237 -4.32 10.76 -27.93
CA SER A 237 -3.78 9.48 -27.45
C SER A 237 -4.45 8.97 -26.16
N GLY A 238 -4.85 9.88 -25.26
CA GLY A 238 -5.61 9.57 -24.05
C GLY A 238 -6.97 8.91 -24.35
N ALA A 239 -7.76 9.50 -25.25
CA ALA A 239 -9.04 8.98 -25.71
C ALA A 239 -8.88 7.62 -26.39
N TYR A 240 -7.89 7.48 -27.28
CA TYR A 240 -7.58 6.21 -27.94
C TYR A 240 -7.24 5.10 -26.94
N HIS A 241 -6.40 5.38 -25.94
CA HIS A 241 -6.01 4.39 -24.95
C HIS A 241 -7.16 4.05 -24.00
N ALA A 242 -7.97 5.03 -23.59
CA ALA A 242 -9.19 4.80 -22.82
C ALA A 242 -10.17 3.91 -23.60
N ALA A 243 -10.50 4.25 -24.85
CA ALA A 243 -11.36 3.45 -25.73
C ALA A 243 -10.86 2.00 -25.88
N ARG A 244 -9.55 1.82 -26.12
CA ARG A 244 -8.98 0.48 -26.33
C ARG A 244 -8.98 -0.41 -25.08
N THR A 245 -8.81 0.18 -23.90
CA THR A 245 -8.57 -0.58 -22.66
C THR A 245 -9.79 -0.69 -21.76
N ARG A 246 -10.71 0.28 -21.79
CA ARG A 246 -11.86 0.37 -20.88
C ARG A 246 -13.18 0.02 -21.54
N TYR A 247 -13.30 0.25 -22.85
CA TYR A 247 -14.55 0.06 -23.60
C TYR A 247 -14.33 -0.91 -24.77
N PRO A 248 -14.24 -2.23 -24.50
CA PRO A 248 -14.07 -3.23 -25.54
C PRO A 248 -15.18 -3.10 -26.61
N GLY A 249 -14.79 -2.94 -27.88
CA GLY A 249 -15.74 -2.77 -28.99
C GLY A 249 -15.91 -1.32 -29.46
N LEU A 250 -15.70 -0.32 -28.60
CA LEU A 250 -15.93 1.10 -28.92
C LEU A 250 -15.15 1.59 -30.15
N LEU A 251 -13.88 1.18 -30.28
CA LEU A 251 -13.07 1.48 -31.46
C LEU A 251 -13.53 0.74 -32.73
N GLY A 252 -14.24 -0.39 -32.58
CA GLY A 252 -14.89 -1.12 -33.66
C GLY A 252 -16.07 -0.33 -34.20
N ASP A 253 -16.92 0.15 -33.29
CA ASP A 253 -18.14 0.87 -33.61
C ASP A 253 -17.84 2.25 -34.20
N LEU A 254 -16.95 3.02 -33.57
CA LEU A 254 -16.64 4.39 -33.98
C LEU A 254 -15.71 4.47 -35.19
N LEU A 255 -14.71 3.59 -35.24
CA LEU A 255 -13.60 3.68 -36.20
C LEU A 255 -13.29 2.29 -36.78
N PRO A 256 -14.22 1.72 -37.59
CA PRO A 256 -14.04 0.40 -38.16
C PRO A 256 -12.79 0.35 -39.04
N VAL A 257 -12.00 -0.72 -38.89
CA VAL A 257 -10.82 -0.91 -39.73
C VAL A 257 -11.30 -1.29 -41.13
N LYS A 258 -11.08 -0.43 -42.12
CA LYS A 258 -11.26 -0.80 -43.53
C LYS A 258 -10.36 -2.00 -43.82
N VAL A 259 -10.94 -3.11 -44.28
CA VAL A 259 -10.23 -4.35 -44.59
C VAL A 259 -9.03 -4.02 -45.47
N ARG A 260 -7.82 -4.36 -45.00
CA ARG A 260 -6.58 -4.13 -45.76
C ARG A 260 -6.64 -4.98 -47.03
N THR A 261 -6.44 -4.34 -48.17
CA THR A 261 -6.09 -5.03 -49.41
C THR A 261 -4.82 -5.86 -49.15
N PRO A 262 -4.80 -7.17 -49.44
CA PRO A 262 -3.67 -8.03 -49.12
C PRO A 262 -2.40 -7.57 -49.84
N SER A 263 -1.25 -7.60 -49.15
CA SER A 263 0.04 -7.15 -49.71
C SER A 263 0.56 -8.05 -50.84
N LYS A 264 0.01 -9.26 -50.97
CA LYS A 264 0.21 -10.18 -52.09
C LYS A 264 -1.11 -10.86 -52.45
N TRP A 265 -1.49 -10.78 -53.71
CA TRP A 265 -2.63 -11.50 -54.27
C TRP A 265 -2.26 -12.96 -54.54
N THR A 266 -2.78 -13.87 -53.71
CA THR A 266 -2.81 -15.32 -53.94
C THR A 266 -4.16 -15.73 -54.50
N GLY A 267 -4.26 -16.92 -55.09
CA GLY A 267 -5.53 -17.44 -55.59
C GLY A 267 -6.63 -17.51 -54.52
N GLU A 268 -6.28 -17.79 -53.26
CA GLU A 268 -7.22 -17.81 -52.14
C GLU A 268 -7.72 -16.41 -51.77
N THR A 269 -6.82 -15.42 -51.69
CA THR A 269 -7.20 -14.03 -51.39
C THR A 269 -8.05 -13.40 -52.50
N ILE A 270 -7.84 -13.79 -53.76
CA ILE A 270 -8.66 -13.35 -54.89
C ILE A 270 -10.06 -13.96 -54.79
N ARG A 271 -10.17 -15.24 -54.43
CA ARG A 271 -11.46 -15.90 -54.22
C ARG A 271 -12.24 -15.27 -53.07
N ALA A 272 -11.61 -15.11 -51.91
CA ALA A 272 -12.23 -14.49 -50.74
C ALA A 272 -12.73 -13.07 -51.04
N LEU A 273 -11.93 -12.26 -51.76
CA LEU A 273 -12.35 -10.92 -52.17
C LEU A 273 -13.60 -10.93 -53.06
N ILE A 274 -13.65 -11.84 -54.04
CA ILE A 274 -14.78 -11.96 -54.98
C ILE A 274 -16.05 -12.36 -54.22
N ASP A 275 -15.94 -13.33 -53.30
CA ASP A 275 -17.07 -13.83 -52.51
C ASP A 275 -17.55 -12.79 -51.50
N GLU A 276 -16.65 -12.15 -50.74
CA GLU A 276 -16.98 -11.16 -49.70
C GLU A 276 -17.57 -9.86 -50.28
N GLN A 277 -17.09 -9.43 -51.45
CA GLN A 277 -17.56 -8.19 -52.08
C GLN A 277 -18.58 -8.42 -53.21
N GLY A 278 -19.00 -9.67 -53.42
CA GLY A 278 -20.02 -10.02 -54.41
C GLY A 278 -19.64 -9.58 -55.83
N ILE A 279 -18.38 -9.76 -56.22
CA ILE A 279 -17.88 -9.33 -57.54
C ILE A 279 -18.43 -10.28 -58.62
N THR A 280 -19.19 -9.74 -59.58
CA THR A 280 -19.93 -10.57 -60.56
C THR A 280 -19.33 -10.56 -61.96
N SER A 281 -18.33 -9.71 -62.23
CA SER A 281 -17.70 -9.62 -63.55
C SER A 281 -16.23 -9.22 -63.52
N ARG A 282 -15.47 -9.62 -64.56
CA ARG A 282 -14.07 -9.20 -64.74
C ARG A 282 -13.93 -7.67 -64.79
N GLY A 283 -14.88 -6.99 -65.44
CA GLY A 283 -14.89 -5.54 -65.54
C GLY A 283 -15.10 -4.86 -64.18
N GLN A 284 -15.94 -5.44 -63.32
CA GLN A 284 -16.12 -4.98 -61.94
C GLN A 284 -14.84 -5.21 -61.12
N LEU A 285 -14.25 -6.40 -61.19
CA LEU A 285 -13.00 -6.72 -60.50
C LEU A 285 -11.85 -5.79 -60.94
N GLN A 286 -11.75 -5.45 -62.23
CA GLN A 286 -10.72 -4.56 -62.75
C GLN A 286 -10.87 -3.12 -62.26
N ARG A 287 -12.11 -2.60 -62.19
CA ARG A 287 -12.38 -1.22 -61.74
C ARG A 287 -12.20 -1.05 -60.25
N GLU A 288 -12.70 -2.00 -59.46
CA GLU A 288 -12.76 -1.87 -58.00
C GLU A 288 -11.48 -2.41 -57.34
N HIS A 289 -10.83 -3.41 -57.94
CA HIS A 289 -9.67 -4.11 -57.37
C HIS A 289 -8.62 -4.44 -58.43
N PHE A 290 -8.07 -3.41 -59.08
CA PHE A 290 -7.11 -3.55 -60.19
C PHE A 290 -5.94 -4.51 -59.89
N GLY A 291 -5.38 -4.45 -58.69
CA GLY A 291 -4.30 -5.34 -58.27
C GLY A 291 -4.71 -6.82 -58.23
N ALA A 292 -5.93 -7.12 -57.77
CA ALA A 292 -6.49 -8.46 -57.72
C ALA A 292 -6.74 -8.98 -59.14
N TYR A 293 -7.34 -8.14 -59.99
CA TYR A 293 -7.58 -8.45 -61.40
C TYR A 293 -6.28 -8.73 -62.15
N HIS A 294 -5.26 -7.90 -61.97
CA HIS A 294 -3.96 -8.08 -62.63
C HIS A 294 -3.29 -9.38 -62.19
N ALA A 295 -3.29 -9.68 -60.88
CA ALA A 295 -2.73 -10.93 -60.36
C ALA A 295 -3.51 -12.16 -60.82
N ALA A 296 -4.85 -12.11 -60.81
CA ALA A 296 -5.71 -13.18 -61.31
C ALA A 296 -5.43 -13.45 -62.80
N ARG A 297 -5.34 -12.40 -63.62
CA ARG A 297 -5.08 -12.53 -65.07
C ARG A 297 -3.68 -13.07 -65.39
N THR A 298 -2.67 -12.68 -64.61
CA THR A 298 -1.25 -12.99 -64.93
C THR A 298 -0.73 -14.26 -64.26
N ARG A 299 -1.22 -14.60 -63.07
CA ARG A 299 -0.71 -15.72 -62.26
C ARG A 299 -1.71 -16.85 -62.05
N TYR A 300 -3.01 -16.56 -62.15
CA TYR A 300 -4.09 -17.52 -61.89
C TYR A 300 -5.19 -17.47 -62.96
N PRO A 301 -4.86 -17.58 -64.26
CA PRO A 301 -5.84 -17.43 -65.34
C PRO A 301 -6.99 -18.45 -65.22
N ASP A 302 -6.71 -19.70 -64.87
CA ASP A 302 -7.73 -20.75 -64.70
C ASP A 302 -8.71 -20.43 -63.56
N LEU A 303 -8.21 -19.80 -62.49
CA LEU A 303 -9.05 -19.34 -61.38
C LEU A 303 -9.96 -18.19 -61.83
N LEU A 304 -9.43 -17.27 -62.62
CA LEU A 304 -10.20 -16.15 -63.17
C LEU A 304 -11.26 -16.62 -64.17
N ASP A 305 -10.98 -17.66 -64.97
CA ASP A 305 -11.94 -18.31 -65.86
C ASP A 305 -13.03 -19.04 -65.08
N LYS A 306 -12.66 -19.73 -63.99
CA LYS A 306 -13.63 -20.44 -63.13
C LYS A 306 -14.54 -19.51 -62.35
N LEU A 307 -14.00 -18.43 -61.77
CA LEU A 307 -14.77 -17.53 -60.90
C LEU A 307 -15.54 -16.47 -61.69
N LEU A 308 -14.99 -15.99 -62.81
CA LEU A 308 -15.57 -14.91 -63.61
C LEU A 308 -15.46 -15.25 -65.11
N PRO A 309 -16.27 -16.20 -65.62
CA PRO A 309 -16.19 -16.65 -67.00
C PRO A 309 -16.55 -15.54 -67.99
N LEU A 310 -15.87 -15.52 -69.14
CA LEU A 310 -16.24 -14.62 -70.24
C LEU A 310 -17.57 -15.09 -70.84
N LYS A 311 -18.54 -14.18 -70.97
CA LYS A 311 -19.73 -14.45 -71.77
C LYS A 311 -19.28 -14.71 -73.21
N LYS A 312 -19.45 -15.93 -73.72
CA LYS A 312 -19.26 -16.20 -75.16
C LYS A 312 -20.25 -15.32 -75.92
N ALA A 313 -19.74 -14.54 -76.87
CA ALA A 313 -20.61 -13.85 -77.83
C ALA A 313 -21.42 -14.93 -78.56
N VAL A 314 -22.74 -14.92 -78.35
CA VAL A 314 -23.65 -15.67 -79.22
C VAL A 314 -23.55 -14.98 -80.58
N ASN A 315 -22.79 -15.58 -81.48
CA ASN A 315 -22.74 -15.17 -82.87
C ASN A 315 -24.06 -15.64 -83.48
N THR A 316 -25.07 -14.77 -83.53
CA THR A 316 -26.27 -15.01 -84.32
C THR A 316 -25.89 -14.81 -85.78
N PRO A 317 -25.84 -15.85 -86.64
CA PRO A 317 -25.62 -15.62 -88.05
C PRO A 317 -26.84 -14.93 -88.64
N ALA A 318 -26.60 -13.89 -89.43
CA ALA A 318 -27.61 -13.25 -90.25
C ALA A 318 -28.06 -14.22 -91.36
N ILE A 319 -29.35 -14.59 -91.36
CA ILE A 319 -30.39 -14.35 -92.39
C ILE A 319 -31.68 -14.95 -91.82
#